data_AF-A0A5Q4VE80-F1
#
_entry.id   AF-A0A5Q4VE80-F1
#
_cell.length_a   1.000
_cell.length_b   1.000
_cell.length_c   1.000
_cell.angle_alpha   90.00
_cell.angle_beta   90.00
_cell.angle_gamma   90.00
#
_symmetry.space_group_name_H-M   'P 1'
#
loop_
_entity.id
_entity.type
_entity.pdbx_description
1 polymer ?
#
loop_
_entity_poly.entity_id
_entity_poly.type
_entity_poly.pdbx_seq_one_letter_code
_entity_poly.pdbx_strand_id
1 'polypeptide(L)'
;MNDFLQNLRNQSAAKERRFNKPNKGSHDNNPNAPSHTERRTGQDRRTPRVPQAQTPAIREETLLALQASLENLVETQRDRIFMEDRKAEAEERKAEALERLADSLDRLLDNLSSPPATQTATPEEKNDAQTRNNHVRDPEFLDTTEDDVRKTSRKYILKLIEKLRKDNMTYEQIAAYLTDNDYPTFSGRGRWHAQTIHRLCR
;
A
#
# COMPACT_ATOMS: atom_id res chain seq x y z
N MET A 1 39.05 24.77 -1.43
CA MET A 1 37.75 24.43 -0.80
C MET A 1 36.52 24.89 -1.60
N ASN A 2 36.67 25.55 -2.77
CA ASN A 2 35.55 26.02 -3.59
C ASN A 2 35.04 25.01 -4.65
N ASP A 3 35.83 24.00 -5.03
CA ASP A 3 35.40 22.99 -6.01
C ASP A 3 34.29 22.07 -5.49
N PHE A 4 34.26 21.83 -4.18
CA PHE A 4 33.27 20.96 -3.57
C PHE A 4 31.85 21.55 -3.66
N LEU A 5 31.72 22.88 -3.53
CA LEU A 5 30.45 23.59 -3.62
C LEU A 5 29.96 23.72 -5.07
N GLN A 6 30.86 23.85 -6.05
CA GLN A 6 30.46 23.87 -7.46
C GLN A 6 29.93 22.51 -7.92
N ASN A 7 30.53 21.41 -7.43
CA ASN A 7 30.08 20.07 -7.80
C ASN A 7 28.70 19.73 -7.19
N LEU A 8 28.39 20.25 -5.99
CA LEU A 8 27.06 20.10 -5.39
C LEU A 8 25.98 20.88 -6.15
N ARG A 9 26.31 22.07 -6.66
CA ARG A 9 25.38 22.91 -7.44
C ARG A 9 25.07 22.35 -8.83
N ASN A 10 26.00 21.60 -9.41
CA ASN A 10 25.83 20.98 -10.73
C ASN A 10 25.20 19.57 -10.69
N GLN A 11 25.20 18.90 -9.53
CA GLN A 11 24.59 17.57 -9.40
C GLN A 11 23.06 17.57 -9.48
N SER A 12 22.38 18.64 -9.03
CA SER A 12 20.93 18.77 -9.19
C SER A 12 20.53 18.97 -10.66
N ALA A 13 21.28 19.80 -11.40
CA ALA A 13 21.04 20.06 -12.82
C ALA A 13 21.35 18.86 -13.74
N ALA A 14 22.30 17.99 -13.35
CA ALA A 14 22.64 16.79 -14.11
C ALA A 14 21.66 15.63 -13.90
N LYS A 15 20.97 15.57 -12.75
CA LYS A 15 20.01 14.49 -12.43
C LYS A 15 18.65 14.72 -13.09
N GLU A 16 18.23 15.98 -13.28
CA GLU A 16 17.02 16.34 -14.02
C GLU A 16 17.10 16.07 -15.53
N ARG A 17 18.28 16.13 -16.13
CA ARG A 17 18.46 15.87 -17.58
C ARG A 17 18.40 14.40 -17.97
N ARG A 18 18.31 13.46 -17.01
CA ARG A 18 18.26 12.02 -17.29
C ARG A 18 16.84 11.45 -17.43
N PHE A 19 15.80 12.18 -17.01
CA PHE A 19 14.42 11.66 -17.00
C PHE A 19 13.49 12.20 -18.08
N ASN A 20 13.92 13.17 -18.88
CA ASN A 20 13.13 13.69 -20.01
C ASN A 20 13.87 13.52 -21.34
N LYS A 21 13.92 12.28 -21.82
CA LYS A 21 14.24 11.99 -23.23
C LYS A 21 13.05 11.23 -23.83
N PRO A 22 12.22 11.86 -24.68
CA PRO A 22 11.21 11.11 -25.42
C PRO A 22 11.93 10.17 -26.40
N ASN A 23 11.64 8.89 -26.24
CA ASN A 23 12.08 7.82 -27.10
C ASN A 23 11.48 8.05 -28.50
N LYS A 24 12.25 8.62 -29.43
CA LYS A 24 11.84 8.88 -30.82
C LYS A 24 12.87 8.28 -31.77
N GLY A 25 12.44 7.26 -32.52
CA GLY A 25 13.18 6.58 -33.61
C GLY A 25 14.06 5.45 -33.10
N SER A 26 13.72 4.16 -33.17
CA SER A 26 13.16 3.38 -34.27
C SER A 26 13.89 3.60 -35.60
N HIS A 27 14.70 2.61 -35.95
CA HIS A 27 15.26 2.29 -37.27
C HIS A 27 16.07 3.38 -37.98
N ASP A 28 17.39 3.19 -38.11
CA ASP A 28 17.99 2.95 -39.43
C ASP A 28 19.48 2.54 -39.30
N ASN A 29 19.73 1.28 -39.63
CA ASN A 29 21.06 0.78 -39.99
C ASN A 29 21.34 1.22 -41.43
N ASN A 30 22.25 2.18 -41.63
CA ASN A 30 22.84 2.39 -42.96
C ASN A 30 24.33 2.77 -42.85
N PRO A 31 25.27 1.84 -43.10
CA PRO A 31 26.71 2.09 -43.03
C PRO A 31 27.31 2.45 -44.40
N ASN A 32 26.63 3.27 -45.22
CA ASN A 32 27.20 3.71 -46.49
C ASN A 32 26.65 5.06 -46.99
N ALA A 33 27.26 6.16 -46.57
CA ALA A 33 27.15 7.44 -47.27
C ALA A 33 28.40 8.31 -46.99
N PRO A 34 29.29 8.49 -47.97
CA PRO A 34 30.36 9.46 -47.89
C PRO A 34 29.89 10.82 -48.46
N SER A 35 30.58 11.87 -47.99
CA SER A 35 30.85 13.10 -48.75
C SER A 35 29.97 14.34 -48.53
N HIS A 36 30.71 15.44 -48.41
CA HIS A 36 30.43 16.78 -48.92
C HIS A 36 29.66 17.80 -48.06
N THR A 37 30.44 18.83 -47.66
CA THR A 37 30.12 20.29 -47.65
C THR A 37 28.86 20.75 -46.92
N GLU A 38 28.85 21.77 -46.06
CA GLU A 38 29.24 23.14 -46.44
C GLU A 38 29.21 24.05 -45.19
N ARG A 39 30.20 24.94 -45.11
CA ARG A 39 30.16 26.14 -44.27
C ARG A 39 29.25 27.17 -44.95
N ARG A 40 28.23 27.70 -44.26
CA ARG A 40 27.58 29.00 -44.59
C ARG A 40 27.06 29.63 -43.29
N THR A 41 27.80 30.59 -42.72
CA THR A 41 27.66 32.05 -42.87
C THR A 41 26.48 32.64 -42.08
N GLY A 42 26.81 33.50 -41.12
CA GLY A 42 25.86 34.27 -40.34
C GLY A 42 25.27 35.48 -41.07
N GLN A 43 24.05 35.81 -40.67
CA GLN A 43 23.20 37.00 -40.91
C GLN A 43 21.80 36.46 -40.54
N ASP A 44 20.96 37.00 -39.65
CA ASP A 44 20.63 38.36 -39.25
C ASP A 44 20.02 38.27 -37.83
N ARG A 45 20.56 38.94 -36.81
CA ARG A 45 20.07 40.25 -36.33
C ARG A 45 18.69 40.65 -36.86
N ARG A 46 17.61 40.15 -36.23
CA ARG A 46 16.36 40.89 -35.92
C ARG A 46 15.36 39.96 -35.21
N THR A 47 15.50 39.83 -33.89
CA THR A 47 14.37 39.42 -33.05
C THR A 47 13.42 40.61 -32.92
N PRO A 48 12.15 40.52 -33.37
CA PRO A 48 11.19 41.57 -33.09
C PRO A 48 10.89 41.57 -31.59
N ARG A 49 11.11 42.73 -30.98
CA ARG A 49 10.72 43.07 -29.62
C ARG A 49 9.19 42.92 -29.53
N VAL A 50 8.72 41.80 -28.99
CA VAL A 50 7.32 41.60 -28.64
C VAL A 50 6.95 42.62 -27.54
N PRO A 51 5.86 43.38 -27.69
CA PRO A 51 5.44 44.35 -26.68
C PRO A 51 5.04 43.63 -25.39
N GLN A 52 5.77 43.99 -24.34
CA GLN A 52 5.55 43.67 -22.94
C GLN A 52 4.26 44.34 -22.46
N ALA A 53 3.11 43.66 -22.53
CA ALA A 53 1.88 44.08 -21.88
C ALA A 53 0.82 42.95 -21.76
N GLN A 54 1.17 41.77 -21.25
CA GLN A 54 0.18 40.77 -20.79
C GLN A 54 0.73 39.92 -19.62
N THR A 55 0.87 40.47 -18.42
CA THR A 55 1.18 39.66 -17.22
C THR A 55 0.54 40.24 -15.95
N PRO A 56 -0.77 40.02 -15.79
CA PRO A 56 -1.26 39.61 -14.47
C PRO A 56 -1.99 38.25 -14.47
N ALA A 57 -2.69 37.86 -15.55
CA ALA A 57 -3.55 36.67 -15.57
C ALA A 57 -2.78 35.32 -15.52
N ILE A 58 -1.62 35.24 -16.19
CA ILE A 58 -0.79 34.02 -16.19
C ILE A 58 -0.28 33.68 -14.78
N ARG A 59 -0.10 34.68 -13.90
CA ARG A 59 0.36 34.43 -12.53
C ARG A 59 -0.73 33.76 -11.69
N GLU A 60 -1.97 34.20 -11.78
CA GLU A 60 -3.07 33.64 -10.98
C GLU A 60 -3.37 32.19 -11.38
N GLU A 61 -3.44 31.89 -12.68
CA GLU A 61 -3.62 30.50 -13.14
C GLU A 61 -2.46 29.60 -12.72
N THR A 62 -1.21 30.09 -12.78
CA THR A 62 -0.05 29.31 -12.29
C THR A 62 -0.07 29.12 -10.78
N LEU A 63 -0.57 30.09 -10.01
CA LEU A 63 -0.71 29.99 -8.55
C LEU A 63 -1.81 28.99 -8.18
N LEU A 64 -2.94 29.00 -8.87
CA LEU A 64 -4.01 28.01 -8.68
C LEU A 64 -3.55 26.60 -9.06
N ALA A 65 -2.81 26.46 -10.16
CA ALA A 65 -2.23 25.18 -10.56
C ALA A 65 -1.21 24.67 -9.52
N LEU A 66 -0.38 25.56 -8.97
CA LEU A 66 0.59 25.22 -7.94
C LEU A 66 -0.11 24.83 -6.63
N GLN A 67 -1.15 25.56 -6.23
CA GLN A 67 -1.98 25.23 -5.07
C GLN A 67 -2.61 23.83 -5.21
N ALA A 68 -3.23 23.54 -6.35
CA ALA A 68 -3.81 22.21 -6.62
C ALA A 68 -2.73 21.12 -6.61
N SER A 69 -1.52 21.40 -7.12
CA SER A 69 -0.42 20.46 -7.09
C SER A 69 0.10 20.17 -5.67
N LEU A 70 0.12 21.18 -4.79
CA LEU A 70 0.51 21.04 -3.39
C LEU A 70 -0.53 20.27 -2.60
N GLU A 71 -1.81 20.49 -2.86
CA GLU A 71 -2.90 19.74 -2.23
C GLU A 71 -2.83 18.25 -2.60
N ASN A 72 -2.63 17.96 -3.90
CA ASN A 72 -2.39 16.59 -4.36
C ASN A 72 -1.13 15.97 -3.73
N LEU A 73 -0.06 16.75 -3.55
CA LEU A 73 1.16 16.28 -2.89
C LEU A 73 0.90 15.94 -1.42
N VAL A 74 0.15 16.76 -0.70
CA VAL A 74 -0.22 16.48 0.70
C VAL A 74 -1.05 15.21 0.79
N GLU A 75 -2.01 15.01 -0.12
CA GLU A 75 -2.84 13.81 -0.12
C GLU A 75 -2.01 12.55 -0.42
N THR A 76 -1.14 12.59 -1.42
CA THR A 76 -0.23 11.46 -1.71
C THR A 76 0.74 11.16 -0.56
N GLN A 77 1.18 12.17 0.19
CA GLN A 77 2.00 11.98 1.39
C GLN A 77 1.20 11.32 2.51
N ARG A 78 -0.06 11.71 2.72
CA ARG A 78 -0.95 11.05 3.71
C ARG A 78 -1.18 9.59 3.37
N ASP A 79 -1.47 9.29 2.10
CA ASP A 79 -1.64 7.91 1.64
C ASP A 79 -0.37 7.09 1.86
N ARG A 80 0.81 7.68 1.61
CA ARG A 80 2.09 7.02 1.85
C ARG A 80 2.31 6.71 3.32
N ILE A 81 2.07 7.68 4.21
CA ILE A 81 2.19 7.48 5.66
C ILE A 81 1.26 6.36 6.11
N PHE A 82 0.00 6.37 5.67
CA PHE A 82 -0.96 5.32 6.01
C PHE A 82 -0.50 3.92 5.55
N MET A 83 0.10 3.82 4.36
CA MET A 83 0.64 2.56 3.86
C MET A 83 1.88 2.12 4.63
N GLU A 84 2.73 3.06 5.04
CA GLU A 84 3.90 2.80 5.90
C GLU A 84 3.46 2.35 7.30
N ASP A 85 2.43 2.97 7.90
CA ASP A 85 1.88 2.58 9.20
C ASP A 85 1.33 1.14 9.16
N ARG A 86 0.52 0.81 8.15
CA ARG A 86 0.03 -0.57 7.98
C ARG A 86 1.14 -1.58 7.79
N LYS A 87 2.21 -1.18 7.10
CA LYS A 87 3.37 -2.05 6.90
C LYS A 87 4.11 -2.24 8.23
N ALA A 88 4.32 -1.18 9.01
CA ALA A 88 4.94 -1.26 10.33
C ALA A 88 4.14 -2.16 11.28
N GLU A 89 2.81 -2.03 11.29
CA GLU A 89 1.91 -2.87 12.10
C GLU A 89 1.96 -4.36 11.70
N ALA A 90 2.15 -4.66 10.41
CA ALA A 90 2.34 -6.02 9.94
C ALA A 90 3.73 -6.57 10.30
N GLU A 91 4.76 -5.73 10.26
CA GLU A 91 6.12 -6.07 10.68
C GLU A 91 6.20 -6.30 12.19
N GLU A 92 5.49 -5.52 13.00
CA GLU A 92 5.41 -5.70 14.46
C GLU A 92 4.78 -7.05 14.83
N ARG A 93 3.63 -7.41 14.25
CA ARG A 93 3.01 -8.74 14.47
C ARG A 93 3.92 -9.88 14.05
N LYS A 94 4.69 -9.68 12.97
CA LYS A 94 5.65 -10.68 12.50
C LYS A 94 6.80 -10.82 13.50
N ALA A 95 7.32 -9.72 14.05
CA ALA A 95 8.36 -9.74 15.07
C ALA A 95 7.85 -10.44 16.34
N GLU A 96 6.65 -10.12 16.79
CA GLU A 96 6.02 -10.75 17.96
C GLU A 96 5.85 -12.27 17.77
N ALA A 97 5.40 -12.72 16.60
CA ALA A 97 5.30 -14.15 16.31
C ALA A 97 6.67 -14.85 16.30
N LEU A 98 7.72 -14.16 15.83
CA LEU A 98 9.09 -14.69 15.86
C LEU A 98 9.64 -14.76 17.28
N GLU A 99 9.33 -13.78 18.14
CA GLU A 99 9.69 -13.81 19.56
C GLU A 99 9.03 -15.00 20.28
N ARG A 100 7.72 -15.21 20.07
CA ARG A 100 7.01 -16.37 20.63
C ARG A 100 7.60 -17.71 20.16
N LEU A 101 8.03 -17.79 18.91
CA LEU A 101 8.72 -18.97 18.38
C LEU A 101 10.09 -19.16 19.05
N ALA A 102 10.88 -18.10 19.20
CA ALA A 102 12.16 -18.16 19.90
C ALA A 102 11.99 -18.65 21.34
N ASP A 103 11.04 -18.08 22.09
CA ASP A 103 10.72 -18.50 23.46
C ASP A 103 10.31 -19.99 23.53
N SER A 104 9.56 -20.47 22.53
CA SER A 104 9.14 -21.87 22.47
C SER A 104 10.33 -22.81 22.22
N LEU A 105 11.30 -22.38 21.41
CA LEU A 105 12.50 -23.15 21.12
C LEU A 105 13.43 -23.19 22.34
N ASP A 106 13.58 -22.08 23.06
CA ASP A 106 14.39 -22.04 24.29
C ASP A 106 13.81 -22.98 25.35
N ARG A 107 12.49 -22.98 25.56
CA ARG A 107 11.82 -23.93 26.47
C ARG A 107 12.00 -25.38 26.07
N LEU A 108 11.98 -25.68 24.77
CA LEU A 108 12.23 -27.04 24.28
C LEU A 108 13.69 -27.45 24.53
N LEU A 109 14.64 -26.53 24.34
CA LEU A 109 16.05 -26.78 24.60
C LEU A 109 16.32 -27.01 26.09
N ASP A 110 15.71 -26.22 26.97
CA ASP A 110 15.80 -26.38 28.43
C ASP A 110 15.23 -27.73 28.90
N ASN A 111 14.10 -28.16 28.32
CA ASN A 111 13.51 -29.46 28.60
C ASN A 111 14.40 -30.64 28.15
N LEU A 112 15.21 -30.47 27.10
CA LEU A 112 16.17 -31.47 26.63
C LEU A 112 17.44 -31.52 27.48
N SER A 113 17.83 -30.38 28.09
CA SER A 113 19.01 -30.28 28.95
C SER A 113 18.76 -30.68 30.42
N SER A 114 17.50 -30.83 30.85
CA SER A 114 17.16 -31.24 32.22
C SER A 114 17.01 -32.77 32.34
N PRO A 115 17.78 -33.46 33.21
CA PRO A 115 17.64 -34.91 33.39
C PRO A 115 16.32 -35.28 34.09
N PRO A 116 15.65 -36.40 33.72
CA PRO A 116 14.40 -36.80 34.33
C PRO A 116 14.62 -37.26 35.77
N ALA A 117 14.20 -36.45 36.74
CA ALA A 117 14.05 -36.88 38.12
C ALA A 117 12.83 -37.81 38.24
N THR A 118 13.14 -39.05 38.58
CA THR A 118 12.28 -40.20 38.87
C THR A 118 11.00 -39.84 39.64
N GLN A 119 9.82 -40.13 39.08
CA GLN A 119 8.57 -40.23 39.84
C GLN A 119 8.17 -41.70 39.95
N THR A 120 8.08 -42.14 41.21
CA THR A 120 7.72 -43.49 41.68
C THR A 120 6.24 -43.81 41.45
N ALA A 121 6.01 -45.07 41.12
CA ALA A 121 4.72 -45.68 40.78
C ALA A 121 3.80 -45.93 41.98
N THR A 122 2.50 -45.79 41.76
CA THR A 122 1.42 -46.56 42.42
C THR A 122 0.35 -46.88 41.37
N PRO A 123 -0.11 -48.15 41.24
CA PRO A 123 -1.14 -48.54 40.29
C PRO A 123 -2.50 -48.76 40.96
N GLU A 124 -3.57 -48.18 40.42
CA GLU A 124 -4.91 -48.77 40.50
C GLU A 124 -5.68 -48.52 39.18
N GLU A 125 -6.23 -49.61 38.66
CA GLU A 125 -7.00 -49.74 37.42
C GLU A 125 -8.41 -49.15 37.52
N LYS A 126 -8.90 -48.55 36.43
CA LYS A 126 -10.14 -48.96 35.74
C LYS A 126 -10.25 -48.32 34.36
N ASN A 127 -10.57 -49.16 33.38
CA ASN A 127 -10.72 -48.88 31.95
C ASN A 127 -11.90 -47.94 31.64
N ASP A 128 -11.74 -47.03 30.67
CA ASP A 128 -12.43 -47.18 29.38
C ASP A 128 -11.92 -46.18 28.33
N ALA A 129 -11.91 -46.63 27.08
CA ALA A 129 -11.31 -45.98 25.93
C ALA A 129 -12.08 -44.73 25.47
N GLN A 130 -11.39 -43.58 25.41
CA GLN A 130 -11.75 -42.50 24.49
C GLN A 130 -10.52 -41.67 24.09
N THR A 131 -10.16 -41.84 22.83
CA THR A 131 -9.56 -40.85 21.92
C THR A 131 -8.56 -39.84 22.50
N ARG A 132 -7.28 -40.11 22.19
CA ARG A 132 -6.18 -39.14 22.21
C ARG A 132 -6.55 -37.88 21.41
N ASN A 133 -6.61 -36.74 22.09
CA ASN A 133 -6.31 -35.44 21.50
C ASN A 133 -5.68 -34.56 22.58
N ASN A 134 -4.34 -34.55 22.60
CA ASN A 134 -3.55 -33.61 23.37
C ASN A 134 -3.78 -32.20 22.79
N HIS A 135 -4.74 -31.49 23.36
CA HIS A 135 -4.95 -30.07 23.12
C HIS A 135 -3.95 -29.29 23.99
N VAL A 136 -2.78 -29.02 23.41
CA VAL A 136 -1.83 -28.04 23.92
C VAL A 136 -2.54 -26.69 23.91
N ARG A 137 -2.67 -26.08 25.08
CA ARG A 137 -3.17 -24.72 25.27
C ARG A 137 -2.17 -23.73 24.68
N ASP A 138 -2.45 -23.23 23.49
CA ASP A 138 -1.91 -21.98 22.97
C ASP A 138 -2.49 -20.80 23.76
N PRO A 139 -1.69 -19.82 24.20
CA PRO A 139 -2.19 -18.54 24.69
C PRO A 139 -2.33 -17.56 23.52
N GLU A 140 -3.59 -17.14 23.29
CA GLU A 140 -4.00 -15.97 22.52
C GLU A 140 -3.65 -15.94 21.03
N PHE A 141 -4.18 -16.94 20.31
CA PHE A 141 -4.68 -16.71 18.97
C PHE A 141 -6.07 -16.09 19.11
N LEU A 142 -6.22 -14.81 18.74
CA LEU A 142 -7.53 -14.18 18.63
C LEU A 142 -8.38 -15.06 17.72
N ASP A 143 -9.45 -15.57 18.31
CA ASP A 143 -10.46 -16.44 17.72
C ASP A 143 -11.10 -15.76 16.51
N THR A 144 -10.41 -15.76 15.35
CA THR A 144 -11.07 -15.56 14.06
C THR A 144 -11.94 -16.77 13.86
N THR A 145 -13.14 -16.70 14.44
CA THR A 145 -14.23 -17.60 14.13
C THR A 145 -14.34 -17.70 12.61
N GLU A 146 -14.65 -18.87 12.06
CA GLU A 146 -14.88 -19.03 10.62
C GLU A 146 -15.86 -17.97 10.06
N ASP A 147 -16.73 -17.44 10.94
CA ASP A 147 -17.67 -16.38 10.65
C ASP A 147 -17.00 -15.04 10.33
N ASP A 148 -15.83 -14.69 10.88
CA ASP A 148 -15.13 -13.45 10.55
C ASP A 148 -14.44 -13.51 9.18
N VAL A 149 -13.95 -14.70 8.79
CA VAL A 149 -13.48 -14.95 7.41
C VAL A 149 -14.64 -14.93 6.42
N ARG A 150 -15.84 -15.34 6.84
CA ARG A 150 -17.06 -15.24 6.01
C ARG A 150 -17.56 -13.80 5.90
N LYS A 151 -17.53 -13.01 6.97
CA LYS A 151 -17.96 -11.58 6.96
C LYS A 151 -17.07 -10.72 6.08
N THR A 152 -15.77 -11.01 6.00
CA THR A 152 -14.82 -10.32 5.11
C THR A 152 -14.92 -10.76 3.64
N SER A 153 -15.57 -11.90 3.37
CA SER A 153 -15.69 -12.43 2.02
C SER A 153 -16.60 -11.54 1.16
N ARG A 154 -16.05 -10.98 0.08
CA ARG A 154 -16.80 -10.14 -0.89
C ARG A 154 -18.12 -10.76 -1.35
N LYS A 155 -18.13 -12.08 -1.60
CA LYS A 155 -19.33 -12.82 -2.01
C LYS A 155 -20.42 -12.82 -0.93
N TYR A 156 -20.03 -12.89 0.34
CA TYR A 156 -20.96 -12.87 1.47
C TYR A 156 -21.59 -11.49 1.63
N ILE A 157 -20.79 -10.43 1.57
CA ILE A 157 -21.25 -9.04 1.66
C ILE A 157 -22.26 -8.73 0.53
N LEU A 158 -21.99 -9.19 -0.70
CA LEU A 158 -22.93 -9.03 -1.82
C LEU A 158 -24.27 -9.74 -1.58
N LYS A 159 -24.24 -10.99 -1.10
CA LYS A 159 -25.46 -11.73 -0.74
C LYS A 159 -26.22 -11.06 0.40
N LEU A 160 -25.50 -10.51 1.38
CA LEU A 160 -26.09 -9.79 2.50
C LEU A 160 -26.81 -8.52 2.02
N ILE A 161 -26.16 -7.72 1.15
CA ILE A 161 -26.78 -6.54 0.53
C ILE A 161 -28.05 -6.93 -0.24
N GLU A 162 -28.01 -8.03 -1.01
CA GLU A 162 -29.18 -8.52 -1.75
C GLU A 162 -30.33 -8.91 -0.82
N LYS A 163 -30.02 -9.56 0.31
CA LYS A 163 -31.01 -9.90 1.35
C LYS A 163 -31.65 -8.66 1.95
N LEU A 164 -30.85 -7.67 2.37
CA LEU A 164 -31.36 -6.43 2.94
C LEU A 164 -32.22 -5.61 1.95
N ARG A 165 -31.94 -5.73 0.65
CA ARG A 165 -32.80 -5.16 -0.40
C ARG A 165 -34.14 -5.88 -0.53
N LYS A 166 -34.17 -7.21 -0.37
CA LYS A 166 -35.43 -7.98 -0.32
C LYS A 166 -36.27 -7.60 0.90
N ASP A 167 -35.62 -7.21 1.98
CA ASP A 167 -36.26 -6.68 3.20
C ASP A 167 -36.70 -5.20 3.07
N ASN A 168 -36.67 -4.62 1.86
CA ASN A 168 -37.06 -3.25 1.52
C ASN A 168 -36.28 -2.14 2.24
N MET A 169 -35.06 -2.40 2.72
CA MET A 169 -34.23 -1.34 3.29
C MET A 169 -33.75 -0.34 2.22
N THR A 170 -33.68 0.93 2.60
CA THR A 170 -33.12 1.98 1.74
C THR A 170 -31.61 1.81 1.62
N TYR A 171 -31.00 2.33 0.55
CA TYR A 171 -29.55 2.22 0.35
C TYR A 171 -28.75 2.87 1.49
N GLU A 172 -29.30 3.92 2.10
CA GLU A 172 -28.71 4.61 3.24
C GLU A 172 -28.77 3.77 4.52
N GLN A 173 -29.90 3.09 4.77
CA GLN A 173 -30.05 2.15 5.87
C GLN A 173 -29.11 0.96 5.74
N ILE A 174 -28.93 0.42 4.52
CA ILE A 174 -28.00 -0.68 4.27
C ILE A 174 -26.56 -0.24 4.53
N ALA A 175 -26.20 0.98 4.11
CA ALA A 175 -24.86 1.52 4.33
C ALA A 175 -24.60 1.78 5.83
N ALA A 176 -25.58 2.30 6.56
CA ALA A 176 -25.50 2.45 8.01
C ALA A 176 -25.35 1.07 8.68
N TYR A 177 -26.21 0.11 8.34
CA TYR A 177 -26.15 -1.25 8.88
C TYR A 177 -24.79 -1.92 8.67
N LEU A 178 -24.22 -1.83 7.47
CA LEU A 178 -22.90 -2.41 7.20
C LEU A 178 -21.77 -1.70 7.96
N THR A 179 -21.92 -0.40 8.22
CA THR A 179 -20.96 0.36 9.02
C THR A 179 -21.09 0.04 10.51
N ASP A 180 -22.30 -0.08 11.03
CA ASP A 180 -22.59 -0.35 12.45
C ASP A 180 -22.22 -1.78 12.85
N ASN A 181 -22.20 -2.72 11.89
CA ASN A 181 -21.78 -4.11 12.09
C ASN A 181 -20.32 -4.37 11.67
N ASP A 182 -19.51 -3.30 11.50
CA ASP A 182 -18.08 -3.36 11.17
C ASP A 182 -17.74 -4.21 9.92
N TYR A 183 -18.62 -4.23 8.91
CA TYR A 183 -18.31 -4.91 7.65
C TYR A 183 -17.29 -4.11 6.85
N PRO A 184 -16.17 -4.71 6.41
CA PRO A 184 -15.16 -4.00 5.65
C PRO A 184 -15.70 -3.57 4.28
N THR A 185 -15.40 -2.34 3.87
CA THR A 185 -15.69 -1.88 2.51
C THR A 185 -14.80 -2.64 1.51
N PHE A 186 -15.20 -2.71 0.24
CA PHE A 186 -14.36 -3.36 -0.79
C PHE A 186 -13.02 -2.67 -1.04
N SER A 187 -12.91 -1.38 -0.70
CA SER A 187 -11.63 -0.67 -0.73
C SER A 187 -10.80 -0.88 0.54
N GLY A 188 -11.36 -1.54 1.56
CA GLY A 188 -10.72 -1.76 2.86
C GLY A 188 -10.51 -0.48 3.69
N ARG A 189 -11.25 0.59 3.36
CA ARG A 189 -11.15 1.91 3.99
C ARG A 189 -12.52 2.61 4.06
N GLY A 190 -12.72 3.39 5.11
CA GLY A 190 -13.89 4.26 5.28
C GLY A 190 -15.18 3.52 5.63
N ARG A 191 -16.28 4.28 5.61
CA ARG A 191 -17.64 3.80 5.90
C ARG A 191 -18.34 3.38 4.60
N TRP A 192 -19.37 2.56 4.74
CA TRP A 192 -20.23 2.27 3.59
C TRP A 192 -21.01 3.53 3.20
N HIS A 193 -21.12 3.78 1.90
CA HIS A 193 -21.90 4.88 1.35
C HIS A 193 -23.05 4.35 0.51
N ALA A 194 -24.22 5.00 0.59
CA ALA A 194 -25.42 4.63 -0.15
C ALA A 194 -25.16 4.55 -1.67
N GLN A 195 -24.33 5.46 -2.21
CA GLN A 195 -23.95 5.45 -3.62
C GLN A 195 -23.21 4.16 -4.02
N THR A 196 -22.34 3.64 -3.13
CA THR A 196 -21.63 2.38 -3.36
C THR A 196 -22.61 1.21 -3.40
N ILE A 197 -23.55 1.14 -2.45
CA ILE A 197 -24.59 0.10 -2.43
C ILE A 197 -25.44 0.16 -3.70
N HIS A 198 -25.85 1.36 -4.13
CA HIS A 198 -26.64 1.52 -5.35
C HIS A 198 -25.92 0.97 -6.60
N ARG A 199 -24.61 1.22 -6.72
CA ARG A 199 -23.79 0.66 -7.82
C ARG A 199 -23.69 -0.86 -7.80
N LEU A 200 -23.75 -1.47 -6.61
CA LEU A 200 -23.65 -2.92 -6.43
C LEU A 200 -24.98 -3.66 -6.68
N CYS A 201 -26.10 -2.95 -6.63
CA CYS A 201 -27.44 -3.50 -6.86
C CYS A 201 -27.95 -3.31 -8.30
N ARG A 202 -27.13 -2.78 -9.22
CA ARG A 202 -27.46 -2.60 -10.64
C ARG A 202 -27.08 -3.83 -11.44
#